data_AF-A0A0A9YGQ0-F1
#
_entry.id   AF-A0A0A9YGQ0-F1
#
_cell.length_a   1.000
_cell.length_b   1.000
_cell.length_c   1.000
_cell.angle_alpha   90.00
_cell.angle_beta   90.00
_cell.angle_gamma   90.00
#
_symmetry.space_group_name_H-M   'P 1'
#
loop_
_entity.id
_entity.type
_entity.pdbx_description
1 polymer ?
#
loop_
_entity_poly.entity_id
_entity_poly.type
_entity_poly.pdbx_seq_one_letter_code
_entity_poly.pdbx_strand_id
1 'polypeptide(L)'
;PSILASCVENVWSPSKFNEAKPHLTEALWLFCGAHGMRVWLPLFPRQGDNAHTFMSKRIMLPFQLGIYPLAILFEDAILLGAENDTILYSSDANSPFSLPFCLLERTSQVYLHHILRQLIRRNLGFHAWEIARCGTSLPYFPHSLELLLHEVLEEEATSKEPIPDAQLPSVIEFIQEFPVYLDTVVRCARKTEIAL
;
A
#
# COMPACT_ATOMS: atom_id res chain seq x y z
N PRO A 1 -25.78 -0.45 14.40
CA PRO A 1 -25.01 -0.96 13.24
C PRO A 1 -24.00 0.08 12.74
N SER A 2 -22.71 -0.15 12.96
CA SER A 2 -21.63 0.67 12.39
C SER A 2 -21.29 0.16 11.00
N ILE A 3 -21.44 1.00 9.97
CA ILE A 3 -21.06 0.69 8.59
C ILE A 3 -19.54 0.86 8.46
N LEU A 4 -18.83 -0.21 8.05
CA LEU A 4 -17.37 -0.19 7.88
C LEU A 4 -16.93 0.42 6.54
N ALA A 5 -17.63 0.09 5.46
CA ALA A 5 -17.41 0.62 4.12
C ALA A 5 -18.67 0.50 3.27
N SER A 6 -18.78 1.34 2.24
CA SER A 6 -19.82 1.32 1.22
C SER A 6 -19.22 0.92 -0.13
N CYS A 7 -20.05 0.40 -1.04
CA CYS A 7 -19.63 -0.02 -2.39
C CYS A 7 -18.54 -1.09 -2.40
N VAL A 8 -18.58 -2.01 -1.43
CA VAL A 8 -17.61 -3.11 -1.33
C VAL A 8 -17.91 -4.15 -2.41
N GLU A 9 -16.96 -4.34 -3.31
CA GLU A 9 -17.02 -5.36 -4.36
C GLU A 9 -16.46 -6.69 -3.87
N ASN A 10 -15.33 -6.65 -3.17
CA ASN A 10 -14.63 -7.83 -2.70
C ASN A 10 -14.16 -7.68 -1.25
N VAL A 11 -14.14 -8.80 -0.52
CA VAL A 11 -13.68 -8.90 0.87
C VAL A 11 -12.71 -10.06 0.98
N TRP A 12 -11.55 -9.83 1.61
CA TRP A 12 -10.63 -10.90 1.94
C TRP A 12 -10.32 -10.89 3.43
N SER A 13 -10.33 -12.09 4.00
CA SER A 13 -9.84 -12.35 5.33
C SER A 13 -8.87 -13.54 5.30
N PRO A 14 -7.73 -13.43 6.00
CA PRO A 14 -6.80 -14.54 6.18
C PRO A 14 -7.48 -15.70 6.92
N SER A 15 -7.38 -16.91 6.37
CA SER A 15 -7.96 -18.12 6.98
C SER A 15 -7.04 -18.74 8.05
N LYS A 16 -5.76 -18.39 8.04
CA LYS A 16 -4.75 -18.89 8.96
C LYS A 16 -4.07 -17.71 9.66
N PHE A 17 -3.90 -17.84 10.96
CA PHE A 17 -3.14 -16.90 11.76
C PHE A 17 -1.65 -17.26 11.68
N ASN A 18 -0.79 -16.26 11.54
CA ASN A 18 0.65 -16.42 11.55
C ASN A 18 1.27 -15.50 12.60
N GLU A 19 1.87 -16.11 13.64
CA GLU A 19 2.52 -15.39 14.74
C GLU A 19 3.68 -14.49 14.29
N ALA A 20 4.32 -14.80 13.16
CA ALA A 20 5.41 -13.98 12.63
C ALA A 20 4.92 -12.66 12.02
N LYS A 21 3.65 -12.60 11.57
CA LYS A 21 3.06 -11.46 10.86
C LYS A 21 1.62 -11.18 11.32
N PRO A 22 1.39 -11.00 12.64
CA PRO A 22 0.04 -10.96 13.21
C PRO A 22 -0.77 -9.78 12.65
N HIS A 23 -0.12 -8.64 12.39
CA HIS A 23 -0.77 -7.45 11.84
C HIS A 23 -1.38 -7.70 10.45
N LEU A 24 -0.74 -8.53 9.61
CA LEU A 24 -1.22 -8.83 8.26
C LEU A 24 -2.24 -9.98 8.27
N THR A 25 -2.07 -10.96 9.17
CA THR A 25 -2.97 -12.13 9.27
C THR A 25 -4.21 -11.91 10.14
N GLU A 26 -4.37 -10.75 10.76
CA GLU A 26 -5.63 -10.41 11.47
C GLU A 26 -6.37 -9.23 10.82
N ALA A 27 -5.82 -8.68 9.74
CA ALA A 27 -6.40 -7.59 8.99
C ALA A 27 -7.58 -8.05 8.12
N LEU A 28 -8.61 -7.21 8.01
CA LEU A 28 -9.70 -7.38 7.05
C LEU A 28 -9.48 -6.45 5.87
N TRP A 29 -9.59 -7.00 4.67
CA TRP A 29 -9.34 -6.29 3.42
C TRP A 29 -10.63 -6.11 2.64
N LEU A 30 -10.89 -4.90 2.18
CA LEU A 30 -12.12 -4.50 1.51
C LEU A 30 -11.75 -3.73 0.25
N PHE A 31 -12.16 -4.21 -0.92
CA PHE A 31 -12.03 -3.44 -2.15
C PHE A 31 -13.35 -2.76 -2.48
N CYS A 32 -13.32 -1.44 -2.61
CA CYS A 32 -14.51 -0.60 -2.76
C CYS A 32 -14.60 0.05 -4.15
N GLY A 33 -14.21 -0.69 -5.20
CA GLY A 33 -14.24 -0.22 -6.59
C GLY A 33 -13.50 1.10 -6.77
N ALA A 34 -14.23 2.14 -7.20
CA ALA A 34 -13.72 3.50 -7.40
C ALA A 34 -13.12 4.16 -6.13
N HIS A 35 -13.45 3.67 -4.93
CA HIS A 35 -12.88 4.19 -3.68
C HIS A 35 -11.55 3.51 -3.29
N GLY A 36 -11.07 2.57 -4.10
CA GLY A 36 -9.81 1.85 -3.87
C GLY A 36 -9.90 0.76 -2.81
N MET A 37 -8.75 0.35 -2.31
CA MET A 37 -8.59 -0.66 -1.26
C MET A 37 -8.69 -0.02 0.12
N ARG A 38 -9.31 -0.72 1.06
CA ARG A 38 -9.38 -0.35 2.47
C ARG A 38 -8.95 -1.53 3.33
N VAL A 39 -8.03 -1.27 4.25
CA VAL A 39 -7.50 -2.28 5.16
C VAL A 39 -7.90 -1.92 6.57
N TRP A 40 -8.66 -2.80 7.21
CA TRP A 40 -9.00 -2.68 8.61
C TRP A 40 -7.97 -3.44 9.45
N LEU A 41 -6.92 -2.71 9.81
CA LEU A 41 -5.71 -3.23 10.43
C LEU A 41 -5.82 -3.23 11.96
N PRO A 42 -5.44 -4.31 12.66
CA PRO A 42 -5.33 -4.32 14.11
C PRO A 42 -4.10 -3.53 14.60
N LEU A 43 -4.33 -2.71 15.62
CA LEU A 43 -3.29 -2.02 16.37
C LEU A 43 -3.09 -2.78 17.68
N PHE A 44 -1.95 -3.46 17.81
CA PHE A 44 -1.60 -4.16 19.04
C PHE A 44 -1.00 -3.19 20.05
N PRO A 45 -1.40 -3.26 21.34
CA PRO A 45 -0.85 -2.37 22.35
C PRO A 45 0.62 -2.66 22.59
N ARG A 46 1.40 -1.61 22.86
CA ARG A 46 2.80 -1.74 23.26
C ARG A 46 2.86 -2.44 24.62
N GLN A 47 3.74 -3.43 24.77
CA GLN A 47 4.00 -4.05 26.08
C GLN A 47 4.37 -2.97 27.11
N GLY A 48 3.50 -2.75 28.09
CA GLY A 48 3.66 -1.75 29.15
C GLY A 48 2.65 -0.60 29.14
N ASP A 49 1.78 -0.50 28.13
CA ASP A 49 0.78 0.56 28.06
C ASP A 49 -0.48 0.18 28.88
N ASN A 50 -0.48 0.54 30.17
CA ASN A 50 -1.64 0.41 31.05
C ASN A 50 -2.64 1.58 30.90
N ALA A 51 -2.55 2.37 29.81
CA ALA A 51 -3.41 3.50 29.58
C ALA A 51 -4.74 3.08 28.92
N HIS A 52 -5.81 3.24 29.69
CA HIS A 52 -7.24 3.26 29.32
C HIS A 52 -7.63 2.91 27.86
N THR A 53 -8.41 1.84 27.78
CA THR A 53 -9.19 1.22 26.69
C THR A 53 -10.12 2.14 25.88
N PHE A 54 -9.62 3.26 25.33
CA PHE A 54 -10.42 4.18 24.51
C PHE A 54 -9.94 4.35 23.07
N MET A 55 -8.75 3.85 22.73
CA MET A 55 -8.30 3.80 21.34
C MET A 55 -8.98 2.64 20.60
N SER A 56 -9.51 2.92 19.41
CA SER A 56 -10.02 1.88 18.52
C SER A 56 -8.92 0.86 18.27
N LYS A 57 -9.16 -0.41 18.65
CA LYS A 57 -8.22 -1.54 18.46
C LYS A 57 -7.83 -1.77 17.00
N ARG A 58 -8.52 -1.11 16.07
CA ARG A 58 -8.32 -1.24 14.63
C ARG A 58 -8.41 0.12 13.95
N ILE A 59 -7.63 0.28 12.90
CA ILE A 59 -7.62 1.48 12.06
C ILE A 59 -7.95 1.13 10.62
N MET A 60 -8.71 1.99 9.95
CA MET A 60 -9.02 1.85 8.53
C MET A 60 -8.02 2.63 7.68
N LEU A 61 -7.23 1.94 6.86
CA LEU A 61 -6.22 2.52 5.98
C LEU A 61 -6.67 2.41 4.51
N PRO A 62 -7.07 3.53 3.87
CA PRO A 62 -7.41 3.56 2.46
C PRO A 62 -6.17 3.79 1.59
N PHE A 63 -6.10 3.15 0.44
CA PHE A 63 -5.13 3.45 -0.61
C PHE A 63 -5.65 3.02 -1.98
N GLN A 64 -5.10 3.64 -3.02
CA GLN A 64 -5.46 3.32 -4.41
C GLN A 64 -4.62 2.15 -4.92
N LEU A 65 -5.22 1.37 -5.81
CA LEU A 65 -4.56 0.26 -6.50
C LEU A 65 -4.51 0.58 -7.99
N GLY A 66 -3.39 0.23 -8.64
CA GLY A 66 -3.29 0.31 -10.10
C GLY A 66 -3.93 -0.87 -10.82
N ILE A 67 -4.29 -1.94 -10.10
CA ILE A 67 -4.80 -3.20 -10.65
C ILE A 67 -6.14 -3.59 -10.01
N TYR A 68 -6.96 -4.36 -10.73
CA TYR A 68 -8.16 -4.95 -10.15
C TYR A 68 -7.78 -6.14 -9.25
N PRO A 69 -8.01 -6.08 -7.93
CA PRO A 69 -7.56 -7.12 -7.01
C PRO A 69 -8.37 -8.41 -7.18
N LEU A 70 -7.66 -9.53 -7.33
CA LEU A 70 -8.24 -10.88 -7.42
C LEU A 70 -7.97 -11.69 -6.15
N ALA A 71 -6.76 -11.62 -5.62
CA ALA A 71 -6.35 -12.37 -4.43
C ALA A 71 -5.25 -11.64 -3.64
N ILE A 72 -5.17 -11.91 -2.34
CA ILE A 72 -4.16 -11.35 -1.44
C ILE A 72 -3.35 -12.48 -0.82
N LEU A 73 -2.03 -12.40 -0.96
CA LEU A 73 -1.08 -13.25 -0.24
C LEU A 73 -0.66 -12.50 1.03
N PHE A 74 -1.38 -12.72 2.13
CA PHE A 74 -1.20 -11.96 3.37
C PHE A 74 0.20 -12.12 3.98
N GLU A 75 0.76 -13.33 3.94
CA GLU A 75 2.09 -13.62 4.50
C GLU A 75 3.20 -12.95 3.68
N ASP A 76 3.02 -12.91 2.37
CA ASP A 76 3.97 -12.33 1.43
C ASP A 76 3.75 -10.82 1.25
N ALA A 77 2.66 -10.24 1.74
CA ALA A 77 2.34 -8.84 1.45
C ALA A 77 2.26 -8.51 -0.06
N ILE A 78 1.76 -9.47 -0.86
CA ILE A 78 1.56 -9.34 -2.31
C ILE A 78 0.06 -9.34 -2.62
N LEU A 79 -0.34 -8.42 -3.49
CA LEU A 79 -1.64 -8.38 -4.13
C LEU A 79 -1.54 -8.97 -5.53
N LEU A 80 -2.39 -9.94 -5.84
CA LEU A 80 -2.56 -10.47 -7.19
C LEU A 80 -3.79 -9.81 -7.81
N GLY A 81 -3.63 -9.26 -9.00
CA GLY A 81 -4.70 -8.61 -9.71
C GLY A 81 -4.66 -8.84 -11.21
N ALA A 82 -5.57 -8.17 -11.89
CA ALA A 82 -5.57 -8.08 -13.33
C ALA A 82 -5.62 -6.64 -13.79
N GLU A 83 -4.91 -6.38 -14.87
CA GLU A 83 -4.92 -5.12 -15.59
C GLU A 83 -5.59 -5.36 -16.95
N ASN A 84 -6.34 -4.38 -17.44
CA ASN A 84 -7.04 -4.48 -18.70
C ASN A 84 -6.65 -3.31 -19.60
N ASP A 85 -5.91 -3.64 -20.65
CA ASP A 85 -5.62 -2.71 -21.73
C ASP A 85 -6.67 -2.87 -22.83
N THR A 86 -7.50 -1.85 -22.98
CA THR A 86 -8.50 -1.80 -24.04
C THR A 86 -8.06 -0.88 -25.16
N ILE A 87 -7.93 -1.42 -26.36
CA ILE A 87 -7.67 -0.66 -27.58
C ILE A 87 -8.90 -0.76 -28.48
N LEU A 88 -9.46 0.39 -28.85
CA LEU A 88 -10.52 0.46 -29.85
C LEU A 88 -9.88 0.36 -31.24
N TYR A 89 -10.02 -0.79 -31.90
CA TYR A 89 -9.69 -0.90 -33.32
C TYR A 89 -10.83 -0.29 -34.13
N SER A 90 -10.70 0.98 -34.50
CA SER A 90 -11.54 1.54 -35.57
C SER A 90 -10.75 2.49 -36.46
N SER A 91 -10.96 2.34 -37.77
CA SER A 91 -10.60 3.35 -38.77
C SER A 91 -11.62 4.50 -38.83
N ASP A 92 -12.84 4.31 -38.31
CA ASP A 92 -13.95 5.27 -38.39
C ASP A 92 -14.79 5.31 -37.10
N ALA A 93 -14.84 6.46 -36.43
CA ALA A 93 -15.56 6.66 -35.16
C ALA A 93 -17.11 6.50 -35.26
N ASN A 94 -17.66 6.47 -36.48
CA ASN A 94 -19.11 6.35 -36.74
C ASN A 94 -19.56 4.93 -37.12
N SER A 95 -18.68 3.94 -37.13
CA SER A 95 -19.03 2.55 -37.43
C SER A 95 -19.77 1.89 -36.25
N PRO A 96 -20.94 1.25 -36.45
CA PRO A 96 -21.63 0.49 -35.41
C PRO A 96 -20.90 -0.82 -35.02
N PHE A 97 -19.78 -1.15 -35.70
CA PHE A 97 -18.99 -2.36 -35.48
C PHE A 97 -17.59 -2.07 -34.93
N SER A 98 -17.46 -1.11 -34.01
CA SER A 98 -16.24 -0.96 -33.21
C SER A 98 -16.17 -2.08 -32.19
N LEU A 99 -15.33 -3.08 -32.42
CA LEU A 99 -15.07 -4.15 -31.46
C LEU A 99 -13.87 -3.76 -30.60
N PRO A 100 -14.04 -3.54 -29.28
CA PRO A 100 -12.90 -3.31 -28.41
C PRO A 100 -12.05 -4.57 -28.33
N PHE A 101 -10.75 -4.43 -28.56
CA PHE A 101 -9.78 -5.44 -28.18
C PHE A 101 -9.41 -5.20 -26.72
N CYS A 102 -9.63 -6.21 -25.89
CA CYS A 102 -9.28 -6.17 -24.47
C CYS A 102 -8.18 -7.19 -24.22
N LEU A 103 -7.03 -6.73 -23.73
CA LEU A 103 -5.97 -7.59 -23.23
C LEU A 103 -6.05 -7.62 -21.71
N LEU A 104 -6.37 -8.79 -21.15
CA LEU A 104 -6.38 -8.99 -19.71
C LEU A 104 -5.06 -9.63 -19.27
N GLU A 105 -4.24 -8.87 -18.57
CA GLU A 105 -2.97 -9.34 -18.03
C GLU A 105 -3.08 -9.60 -16.53
N ARG A 106 -2.48 -10.70 -16.05
CA ARG A 106 -2.40 -10.99 -14.61
C ARG A 106 -1.11 -10.41 -14.07
N THR A 107 -1.23 -9.53 -13.09
CA THR A 107 -0.10 -8.81 -12.52
C THR A 107 -0.08 -8.95 -11.00
N SER A 108 1.08 -8.70 -10.39
CA SER A 108 1.26 -8.74 -8.95
C SER A 108 1.90 -7.46 -8.46
N GLN A 109 1.39 -6.89 -7.37
CA GLN A 109 1.90 -5.66 -6.76
C GLN A 109 2.18 -5.88 -5.28
N VAL A 110 3.30 -5.35 -4.80
CA VAL A 110 3.61 -5.35 -3.37
C VAL A 110 2.85 -4.21 -2.72
N TYR A 111 2.06 -4.43 -1.67
CA TYR A 111 1.24 -3.37 -1.07
C TYR A 111 1.83 -2.77 0.21
N LEU A 112 2.93 -3.36 0.72
CA LEU A 112 3.46 -3.04 2.06
C LEU A 112 3.74 -1.54 2.22
N HIS A 113 4.29 -0.90 1.19
CA HIS A 113 4.61 0.51 1.17
C HIS A 113 3.39 1.42 1.38
N HIS A 114 2.22 1.08 0.81
CA HIS A 114 0.99 1.84 1.05
C HIS A 114 0.54 1.79 2.51
N ILE A 115 0.65 0.63 3.18
CA ILE A 115 0.32 0.50 4.60
C ILE A 115 1.26 1.35 5.45
N LEU A 116 2.57 1.25 5.21
CA LEU A 116 3.59 2.00 5.94
C LEU A 116 3.38 3.50 5.76
N ARG A 117 3.14 3.97 4.53
CA ARG A 117 2.84 5.38 4.22
C ARG A 117 1.63 5.88 4.99
N GLN A 118 0.52 5.13 5.00
CA GLN A 118 -0.70 5.51 5.71
C GLN A 118 -0.51 5.57 7.22
N LEU A 119 0.32 4.69 7.80
CA LEU A 119 0.63 4.70 9.22
C LEU A 119 1.53 5.88 9.60
N ILE A 120 2.57 6.15 8.81
CA ILE A 120 3.48 7.28 9.01
C ILE A 120 2.71 8.61 8.89
N ARG A 121 1.85 8.75 7.88
CA ARG A 121 0.97 9.93 7.68
C ARG A 121 0.04 10.20 8.87
N ARG A 122 -0.29 9.19 9.67
CA ARG A 122 -1.18 9.29 10.84
C ARG A 122 -0.43 9.35 12.16
N ASN A 123 0.89 9.55 12.13
CA ASN A 123 1.75 9.57 13.32
C ASN A 123 1.74 8.23 14.11
N LEU A 124 1.58 7.11 13.40
CA LEU A 124 1.62 5.75 13.95
C LEU A 124 2.94 5.04 13.60
N GLY A 125 4.06 5.75 13.72
CA GLY A 125 5.39 5.26 13.33
C GLY A 125 5.80 3.96 14.03
N PHE A 126 5.44 3.78 15.29
CA PHE A 126 5.70 2.53 16.02
C PHE A 126 5.03 1.31 15.37
N HIS A 127 3.74 1.40 15.02
CA HIS A 127 3.04 0.29 14.35
C HIS A 127 3.56 0.07 12.92
N ALA A 128 3.93 1.15 12.22
CA ALA A 128 4.61 1.02 10.93
C ALA A 128 5.92 0.23 11.08
N TRP A 129 6.69 0.53 12.13
CA TRP A 129 7.96 -0.15 12.42
C TRP A 129 7.75 -1.61 12.76
N GLU A 130 6.76 -1.96 13.58
CA GLU A 130 6.44 -3.35 13.90
C GLU A 130 6.10 -4.17 12.65
N ILE A 131 5.27 -3.61 11.76
CA ILE A 131 4.87 -4.27 10.51
C ILE A 131 6.07 -4.42 9.57
N ALA A 132 6.87 -3.36 9.40
CA ALA A 132 8.05 -3.40 8.56
C ALA A 132 9.11 -4.39 9.09
N ARG A 133 9.29 -4.45 10.41
CA ARG A 133 10.16 -5.45 11.06
C ARG A 133 9.72 -6.87 10.70
N CYS A 134 8.43 -7.17 10.73
CA CYS A 134 7.92 -8.49 10.31
C CYS A 134 8.13 -8.73 8.80
N GLY A 135 8.09 -7.65 8.00
CA GLY A 135 8.37 -7.63 6.57
C GLY A 135 9.85 -7.80 6.19
N THR A 136 10.81 -7.58 7.10
CA THR A 136 12.26 -7.72 6.79
C THR A 136 12.66 -9.12 6.31
N SER A 137 11.87 -10.13 6.64
CA SER A 137 12.04 -11.51 6.15
C SER A 137 11.73 -11.68 4.65
N LEU A 138 11.05 -10.71 4.03
CA LEU A 138 10.63 -10.78 2.63
C LEU A 138 11.77 -10.36 1.68
N PRO A 139 11.98 -11.08 0.57
CA PRO A 139 13.08 -10.79 -0.35
C PRO A 139 12.94 -9.42 -1.07
N TYR A 140 11.72 -8.92 -1.22
CA TYR A 140 11.39 -7.61 -1.83
C TYR A 140 11.14 -6.51 -0.80
N PHE A 141 11.49 -6.72 0.47
CA PHE A 141 11.40 -5.68 1.49
C PHE A 141 12.18 -4.40 1.13
N PRO A 142 13.45 -4.47 0.64
CA PRO A 142 14.17 -3.30 0.14
C PRO A 142 13.40 -2.52 -0.92
N HIS A 143 12.80 -3.25 -1.85
CA HIS A 143 12.03 -2.66 -2.94
C HIS A 143 10.75 -1.99 -2.43
N SER A 144 10.13 -2.51 -1.36
CA SER A 144 8.97 -1.87 -0.72
C SER A 144 9.34 -0.51 -0.11
N LEU A 145 10.51 -0.41 0.54
CA LEU A 145 11.00 0.86 1.09
C LEU A 145 11.38 1.84 -0.02
N GLU A 146 11.92 1.33 -1.12
CA GLU A 146 12.23 2.12 -2.31
C GLU A 146 10.97 2.74 -2.93
N LEU A 147 9.90 1.94 -3.10
CA LEU A 147 8.60 2.43 -3.57
C LEU A 147 8.01 3.48 -2.62
N LEU A 148 8.09 3.26 -1.31
CA LEU A 148 7.63 4.22 -0.30
C LEU A 148 8.33 5.58 -0.44
N LEU A 149 9.67 5.57 -0.55
CA LEU A 149 10.47 6.78 -0.69
C LEU A 149 10.18 7.48 -2.02
N HIS A 150 10.10 6.71 -3.10
CA HIS A 150 9.83 7.23 -4.43
C HIS A 150 8.45 7.90 -4.53
N GLU A 151 7.38 7.26 -4.06
CA GLU A 151 6.03 7.85 -4.09
C GLU A 151 5.95 9.19 -3.34
N VAL A 152 6.62 9.27 -2.18
CA VAL A 152 6.63 10.49 -1.37
C VAL A 152 7.46 11.59 -2.05
N LEU A 153 8.60 11.23 -2.65
CA LEU A 153 9.38 12.16 -3.45
C LEU A 153 8.60 12.70 -4.66
N GLU A 154 7.87 11.85 -5.38
CA GLU A 154 7.06 12.27 -6.51
C GLU A 154 5.88 13.17 -6.09
N GLU A 155 5.19 12.86 -4.98
CA GLU A 155 4.12 13.70 -4.42
C GLU A 155 4.66 15.07 -4.00
N GLU A 156 5.83 15.13 -3.34
CA GLU A 156 6.43 16.40 -2.92
C GLU A 156 7.01 17.21 -4.09
N ALA A 157 7.61 16.57 -5.10
CA ALA A 157 8.16 17.23 -6.28
C ALA A 157 7.07 17.80 -7.22
N THR A 158 5.89 17.18 -7.25
CA THR A 158 4.75 17.66 -8.05
C THR A 158 3.92 18.73 -7.34
N SER A 159 4.13 18.93 -6.03
CA SER A 159 3.46 19.99 -5.27
C SER A 159 4.05 21.36 -5.58
N LYS A 160 3.20 22.27 -6.07
CA LYS A 160 3.60 23.66 -6.41
C LYS A 160 3.60 24.60 -5.21
N GLU A 161 3.05 24.18 -4.08
CA GLU A 161 2.96 24.96 -2.84
C GLU A 161 3.67 24.21 -1.70
N PRO A 162 4.29 24.93 -0.74
CA PRO A 162 4.94 24.30 0.40
C PRO A 162 3.90 23.49 1.19
N ILE A 163 4.11 22.18 1.24
CA ILE A 163 3.21 21.25 1.93
C ILE A 163 3.35 21.49 3.44
N PRO A 164 2.26 21.81 4.16
CA PRO A 164 2.34 22.10 5.60
C PRO A 164 2.79 20.90 6.44
N ASP A 165 2.71 19.68 5.90
CA ASP A 165 3.11 18.42 6.55
C ASP A 165 3.97 17.58 5.60
N ALA A 166 5.20 18.02 5.32
CA ALA A 166 6.16 17.25 4.51
C ALA A 166 6.38 15.86 5.13
N GLN A 167 6.18 14.81 4.34
CA GLN A 167 6.28 13.41 4.80
C GLN A 167 7.68 12.85 4.65
N LEU A 168 8.47 13.43 3.75
CA LEU A 168 9.81 12.98 3.45
C LEU A 168 10.71 12.86 4.70
N PRO A 169 10.76 13.84 5.64
CA PRO A 169 11.60 13.70 6.83
C PRO A 169 11.22 12.49 7.70
N SER A 170 9.92 12.30 7.95
CA SER A 170 9.40 11.18 8.75
C SER A 170 9.65 9.83 8.08
N VAL A 171 9.55 9.78 6.75
CA VAL A 171 9.84 8.56 5.97
C VAL A 171 11.34 8.27 5.97
N ILE A 172 12.20 9.27 5.85
CA ILE A 172 13.65 9.10 5.94
C ILE A 172 14.04 8.57 7.33
N GLU A 173 13.55 9.19 8.40
CA GLU A 173 13.76 8.75 9.78
C GLU A 173 13.30 7.29 9.96
N PHE A 174 12.14 6.95 9.40
CA PHE A 174 11.64 5.58 9.42
C PHE A 174 12.55 4.57 8.68
N ILE A 175 13.04 4.92 7.48
CA ILE A 175 13.89 4.00 6.70
C ILE A 175 15.27 3.85 7.36
N GLN A 176 15.79 4.88 8.04
CA GLN A 176 17.07 4.84 8.76
C GLN A 176 17.14 3.74 9.83
N GLU A 177 16.01 3.32 10.38
CA GLU A 177 15.91 2.22 11.36
C GLU A 177 16.26 0.84 10.76
N PHE A 178 16.35 0.72 9.43
CA PHE A 178 16.65 -0.53 8.75
C PHE A 178 18.05 -0.52 8.11
N PRO A 179 18.79 -1.63 8.15
CA PRO A 179 20.16 -1.71 7.62
C PRO A 179 20.25 -1.51 6.10
N VAL A 180 19.11 -1.50 5.40
CA VAL A 180 19.00 -1.34 3.95
C VAL A 180 18.94 0.14 3.52
N TYR A 181 18.81 1.08 4.47
CA TYR A 181 18.61 2.51 4.23
C TYR A 181 19.50 3.10 3.12
N LEU A 182 20.83 2.94 3.24
CA LEU A 182 21.78 3.56 2.31
C LEU A 182 21.60 3.05 0.88
N ASP A 183 21.36 1.75 0.71
CA ASP A 183 21.16 1.16 -0.62
C ASP A 183 19.81 1.60 -1.21
N THR A 184 18.75 1.66 -0.40
CA THR A 184 17.44 2.18 -0.82
C THR A 184 17.54 3.63 -1.31
N VAL A 185 18.21 4.50 -0.55
CA VAL A 185 18.38 5.92 -0.92
C VAL A 185 19.21 6.06 -2.19
N VAL A 186 20.31 5.32 -2.34
CA VAL A 186 21.15 5.34 -3.55
C VAL A 186 20.37 4.86 -4.77
N ARG A 187 19.57 3.80 -4.65
CA ARG A 187 18.73 3.30 -5.75
C ARG A 187 17.65 4.31 -6.15
N CYS A 188 16.97 4.91 -5.18
CA CYS A 188 16.02 5.99 -5.44
C CYS A 188 16.71 7.18 -6.14
N ALA A 189 17.85 7.64 -5.63
CA ALA A 189 18.61 8.74 -6.22
C ALA A 189 19.01 8.45 -7.68
N ARG A 190 19.52 7.23 -7.95
CA ARG A 190 19.88 6.80 -9.31
C ARG A 190 18.67 6.75 -10.25
N LYS A 191 17.48 6.34 -9.76
CA LYS A 191 16.26 6.33 -10.58
C LYS A 191 15.76 7.74 -10.87
N THR A 192 15.85 8.65 -9.92
CA THR A 192 15.46 10.06 -10.14
C THR A 192 16.38 10.76 -11.12
N GLU A 193 17.68 10.44 -11.17
CA GLU A 193 18.61 11.00 -12.16
C GLU A 193 18.35 10.54 -13.61
N ILE A 194 17.75 9.36 -13.81
CA ILE A 194 17.44 8.84 -15.16
C ILE A 194 16.12 9.43 -15.70
N ALA A 195 15.25 9.91 -14.82
CA ALA A 195 13.96 10.53 -15.17
C ALA A 195 14.06 12.05 -15.42
N LEU A 196 15.21 12.67 -15.13
CA LEU A 196 15.56 14.07 -15.36
C LEU A 196 16.33 14.25 -16.69
#